data_AF-A0AB39TTP6-F1
#
_entry.id   AF-A0AB39TTP6-F1
#
_cell.length_a   1.000
_cell.length_b   1.000
_cell.length_c   1.000
_cell.angle_alpha   90.00
_cell.angle_beta   90.00
_cell.angle_gamma   90.00
#
_symmetry.space_group_name_H-M   'P 1'
#
loop_
_entity.id
_entity.type
_entity.pdbx_description
1 polymer ?
#
loop_
_entity_poly.entity_id
_entity_poly.type
_entity_poly.pdbx_seq_one_letter_code
_entity_poly.pdbx_strand_id
1 'polypeptide(L)'
;MPVDAALAETWIERWERQQERYAVEREERFTVVADVVEQVAGHRPRPLVADLGSGPGSLSARIAARLPEAEVLAVDIDPLLLALGRARHPGSPAGSRP
;
A
#
# COMPACT_ATOMS: atom_id res chain seq x y z
N MET A 1 11.18 6.40 -13.57
CA MET A 1 10.57 7.59 -14.20
C MET A 1 9.77 8.31 -13.13
N PRO A 2 9.98 9.62 -12.90
CA PRO A 2 9.10 10.38 -12.02
C PRO A 2 7.71 10.45 -12.67
N VAL A 3 6.68 10.11 -11.91
CA VAL A 3 5.28 10.29 -12.33
C VAL A 3 4.74 11.50 -11.59
N ASP A 4 4.09 12.41 -12.31
CA ASP A 4 3.38 13.54 -11.71
C ASP A 4 2.30 13.03 -10.73
N ALA A 5 2.12 13.69 -9.59
CA ALA A 5 1.22 13.23 -8.53
C ALA A 5 -0.25 13.23 -8.96
N ALA A 6 -0.69 14.25 -9.72
CA ALA A 6 -2.07 14.32 -10.19
C ALA A 6 -2.36 13.26 -11.28
N LEU A 7 -1.38 13.03 -12.17
CA LEU A 7 -1.44 11.93 -13.12
C LEU A 7 -1.46 10.57 -12.41
N ALA A 8 -0.63 10.39 -11.38
CA ALA A 8 -0.59 9.17 -10.59
C ALA A 8 -1.94 8.90 -9.92
N GLU A 9 -2.55 9.92 -9.33
CA GLU A 9 -3.89 9.83 -8.73
C GLU A 9 -4.92 9.30 -9.71
N THR A 10 -4.98 9.92 -10.90
CA THR A 10 -5.93 9.54 -11.95
C THR A 10 -5.78 8.07 -12.36
N TRP A 11 -4.53 7.59 -12.48
CA TRP A 11 -4.26 6.19 -12.84
C TRP A 11 -4.53 5.22 -11.71
N ILE A 12 -4.24 5.60 -10.47
CA ILE A 12 -4.54 4.78 -9.29
C ILE A 12 -6.05 4.61 -9.15
N GLU A 13 -6.83 5.69 -9.26
CA GLU A 13 -8.30 5.56 -9.22
C GLU A 13 -8.85 4.65 -10.32
N ARG A 14 -8.27 4.70 -11.53
CA ARG A 14 -8.64 3.78 -12.62
C ARG A 14 -8.30 2.34 -12.27
N TRP A 15 -7.13 2.11 -11.68
CA TRP A 15 -6.71 0.81 -11.19
C TRP A 15 -7.64 0.29 -10.10
N GLU A 16 -7.98 1.09 -9.08
CA GLU A 16 -8.91 0.69 -8.01
C GLU A 16 -10.26 0.24 -8.59
N ARG A 17 -10.85 1.05 -9.49
CA ARG A 17 -12.12 0.71 -10.16
C ARG A 17 -12.03 -0.56 -11.01
N GLN A 18 -10.86 -0.85 -11.59
CA GLN A 18 -10.63 -2.10 -12.30
C GLN A 18 -10.60 -3.27 -11.32
N GLN A 19 -9.88 -3.15 -10.21
CA GLN A 19 -9.72 -4.22 -9.21
C GLN A 19 -11.00 -4.56 -8.46
N GLU A 20 -11.87 -3.59 -8.19
CA GLU A 20 -13.19 -3.80 -7.57
C GLU A 20 -14.06 -4.81 -8.34
N ARG A 21 -13.89 -4.90 -9.67
CA ARG A 21 -14.66 -5.84 -10.50
C ARG A 21 -14.18 -7.30 -10.37
N TYR A 22 -12.94 -7.50 -9.95
CA TYR A 22 -12.33 -8.83 -9.82
C TYR A 22 -12.35 -9.36 -8.38
N ALA A 23 -12.48 -8.46 -7.40
CA ALA A 23 -12.52 -8.81 -5.98
C ALA A 23 -13.83 -8.31 -5.36
N VAL A 24 -14.83 -9.20 -5.34
CA VAL A 24 -16.06 -8.99 -4.56
C VAL A 24 -15.67 -8.66 -3.11
N GLU A 25 -16.29 -7.62 -2.54
CA GLU A 25 -16.07 -7.17 -1.15
C GLU A 25 -14.61 -6.81 -0.82
N ARG A 26 -13.87 -6.25 -1.79
CA ARG A 26 -12.44 -5.90 -1.63
C ARG A 26 -12.15 -5.02 -0.42
N GLU A 27 -13.00 -4.03 -0.13
CA GLU A 27 -12.80 -3.15 1.02
C GLU A 27 -13.02 -3.86 2.36
N GLU A 28 -13.99 -4.76 2.44
CA GLU A 28 -14.18 -5.60 3.63
C GLU A 28 -12.96 -6.51 3.82
N ARG A 29 -12.46 -7.12 2.74
CA ARG A 29 -11.23 -7.93 2.80
C ARG A 29 -10.03 -7.14 3.29
N PHE A 30 -9.84 -5.90 2.82
CA PHE A 30 -8.78 -5.04 3.32
C PHE A 30 -8.94 -4.70 4.80
N THR A 31 -10.18 -4.46 5.25
CA THR A 31 -10.48 -4.20 6.65
C THR A 31 -10.11 -5.40 7.52
N VAL A 32 -10.54 -6.60 7.13
CA VAL A 32 -10.20 -7.85 7.84
C VAL A 32 -8.69 -8.08 7.89
N VAL A 33 -7.98 -7.88 6.78
CA VAL A 33 -6.51 -8.01 6.76
C VAL A 33 -5.86 -7.01 7.70
N ALA A 34 -6.30 -5.74 7.69
CA ALA A 34 -5.77 -4.72 8.58
C ALA A 34 -6.06 -5.03 10.06
N ASP A 35 -7.24 -5.55 10.40
CA ASP A 35 -7.60 -5.99 11.75
C ASP A 35 -6.68 -7.12 12.24
N VAL A 36 -6.41 -8.11 11.37
CA VAL A 36 -5.50 -9.22 11.70
C VAL A 36 -4.08 -8.71 11.90
N VAL A 37 -3.58 -7.81 11.04
CA VAL A 37 -2.25 -7.21 11.17
C VAL A 37 -2.14 -6.42 12.47
N GLU A 38 -3.12 -5.59 12.81
CA GLU A 38 -3.19 -4.85 14.06
C GLU A 38 -3.13 -5.78 15.28
N GLN A 39 -3.95 -6.82 15.28
CA GLN A 39 -3.98 -7.78 16.39
C GLN A 39 -2.64 -8.52 16.57
N VAL A 40 -1.98 -8.88 15.47
CA VAL A 40 -0.73 -9.65 15.50
C VAL A 40 0.49 -8.77 15.80
N ALA A 41 0.50 -7.53 15.32
CA ALA A 41 1.70 -6.69 15.30
C ALA A 41 1.59 -5.40 16.12
N GLY A 42 0.39 -4.93 16.46
CA GLY A 42 0.16 -3.62 17.09
C GLY A 42 0.73 -3.45 18.50
N HIS A 43 1.05 -4.55 19.19
CA HIS A 43 1.75 -4.51 20.47
C HIS A 43 3.27 -4.32 20.35
N ARG A 44 3.83 -4.43 19.13
CA ARG A 44 5.26 -4.19 18.89
C ARG A 44 5.51 -2.69 18.77
N PRO A 45 6.62 -2.16 19.31
CA PRO A 45 6.88 -0.72 19.27
C PRO A 45 7.00 -0.13 17.85
N ARG A 46 7.56 -0.89 16.89
CA ARG A 46 7.75 -0.50 15.49
C ARG A 46 7.72 -1.73 14.58
N PRO A 47 6.54 -2.30 14.28
CA PRO A 47 6.46 -3.51 13.47
C PRO A 47 6.79 -3.22 12.01
N LEU A 48 7.54 -4.11 11.37
CA LEU A 48 7.71 -4.13 9.92
C LEU A 48 6.64 -5.03 9.30
N VAL A 49 5.86 -4.49 8.36
CA VAL A 49 4.81 -5.20 7.63
C VAL A 49 5.14 -5.20 6.14
N ALA A 50 5.23 -6.37 5.52
CA ALA A 50 5.46 -6.49 4.07
C ALA A 50 4.16 -6.79 3.33
N ASP A 51 3.80 -5.94 2.36
CA ASP A 51 2.66 -6.12 1.45
C ASP A 51 3.19 -6.64 0.11
N LEU A 52 2.95 -7.93 -0.17
CA LEU A 52 3.49 -8.63 -1.33
C LEU A 52 2.46 -8.69 -2.46
N GLY A 53 2.83 -8.18 -3.64
CA GLY A 53 1.88 -7.92 -4.71
C GLY A 53 1.03 -6.69 -4.40
N SER A 54 1.68 -5.64 -3.87
CA SER A 54 1.01 -4.44 -3.34
C SER A 54 0.25 -3.62 -4.39
N GLY A 55 0.54 -3.84 -5.68
CA GLY A 55 0.14 -2.97 -6.78
C GLY A 55 0.57 -1.53 -6.49
N PRO A 56 -0.34 -0.53 -6.63
CA PRO A 56 -0.05 0.86 -6.29
C PRO A 56 -0.08 1.15 -4.77
N GLY A 57 -0.27 0.15 -3.91
CA GLY A 57 -0.17 0.28 -2.45
C GLY A 57 -1.50 0.51 -1.71
N SER A 58 -2.64 0.06 -2.26
CA SER A 58 -3.96 0.28 -1.64
C SER A 58 -4.08 -0.31 -0.24
N LEU A 59 -3.63 -1.55 -0.04
CA LEU A 59 -3.61 -2.20 1.27
C LEU A 59 -2.53 -1.60 2.16
N SER A 60 -1.31 -1.45 1.64
CA SER A 60 -0.20 -0.76 2.31
C SER A 60 -0.61 0.57 2.95
N ALA A 61 -1.32 1.43 2.22
CA ALA A 61 -1.78 2.73 2.71
C ALA A 61 -2.79 2.61 3.86
N ARG A 62 -3.68 1.60 3.81
CA ARG A 62 -4.66 1.34 4.89
C ARG A 62 -3.96 0.82 6.15
N ILE A 63 -2.98 -0.07 5.99
CA ILE A 63 -2.17 -0.57 7.11
C ILE A 63 -1.40 0.57 7.76
N ALA A 64 -0.72 1.42 6.96
CA ALA A 64 0.04 2.56 7.48
C ALA A 64 -0.86 3.58 8.21
N ALA A 65 -2.07 3.82 7.72
CA ALA A 65 -3.03 4.70 8.39
C ALA A 65 -3.54 4.12 9.72
N ARG A 66 -3.71 2.80 9.80
CA ARG A 66 -4.25 2.12 10.99
C ARG A 66 -3.20 1.80 12.05
N LEU A 67 -1.97 1.52 11.64
CA LEU A 67 -0.81 1.33 12.53
C LEU A 67 0.26 2.39 12.21
N PRO A 68 0.14 3.62 12.75
CA PRO A 68 1.06 4.72 12.40
C PRO A 68 2.53 4.47 12.75
N GLU A 69 2.80 3.61 13.74
CA GLU A 69 4.16 3.23 14.16
C GLU A 69 4.75 2.09 13.31
N ALA A 70 3.96 1.50 12.41
CA ALA A 70 4.42 0.42 11.54
C ALA A 70 5.25 0.96 10.37
N GLU A 71 6.34 0.28 10.05
CA GLU A 71 7.01 0.42 8.76
C GLU A 71 6.32 -0.51 7.76
N VAL A 72 5.83 0.03 6.65
CA VAL A 72 5.14 -0.76 5.62
C VAL A 72 5.98 -0.83 4.35
N LEU A 73 6.43 -2.03 4.03
CA LEU A 73 7.19 -2.33 2.82
C LEU A 73 6.26 -2.86 1.73
N ALA A 74 5.95 -2.01 0.76
CA ALA A 74 5.18 -2.37 -0.43
C ALA A 74 6.10 -3.00 -1.49
N VAL A 75 5.83 -4.24 -1.88
CA VAL A 75 6.61 -5.00 -2.87
C VAL A 75 5.71 -5.43 -4.01
N ASP A 76 6.09 -5.09 -5.23
CA ASP A 76 5.42 -5.56 -6.44
C ASP A 76 6.44 -5.81 -7.56
N ILE A 77 6.08 -6.68 -8.50
CA ILE A 77 6.90 -6.95 -9.68
C ILE A 77 6.70 -5.87 -10.75
N ASP A 78 5.56 -5.18 -10.74
CA ASP A 78 5.24 -4.15 -11.73
C ASP A 78 5.88 -2.80 -11.35
N PRO A 79 6.93 -2.35 -12.08
CA PRO A 79 7.63 -1.12 -11.77
C PRO A 79 6.76 0.14 -11.99
N LEU A 80 5.73 0.07 -12.84
CA LEU A 80 4.80 1.17 -13.07
C LEU A 80 3.88 1.35 -11.86
N LEU A 81 3.31 0.28 -11.33
CA LEU A 81 2.45 0.34 -10.13
C LEU A 81 3.22 0.88 -8.92
N LEU A 82 4.47 0.44 -8.74
CA LEU A 82 5.35 0.99 -7.71
C LEU A 82 5.66 2.48 -7.92
N ALA A 83 5.81 2.92 -9.17
CA ALA A 83 6.06 4.33 -9.47
C ALA A 83 4.82 5.21 -9.19
N LEU A 84 3.63 4.71 -9.49
CA LEU A 84 2.36 5.37 -9.14
C LEU A 84 2.19 5.47 -7.62
N GLY A 85 2.40 4.38 -6.89
CA GLY A 85 2.30 4.35 -5.43
C GLY A 85 3.26 5.34 -4.75
N ARG A 86 4.51 5.41 -5.21
CA ARG A 86 5.49 6.40 -4.71
C ARG A 86 5.09 7.84 -4.97
N ALA A 87 4.46 8.13 -6.11
CA ALA A 87 3.99 9.47 -6.44
C ALA A 87 2.78 9.90 -5.59
N ARG A 88 1.89 8.97 -5.23
CA ARG A 88 0.74 9.20 -4.34
C ARG A 88 1.12 9.28 -2.86
N HIS A 89 2.12 8.50 -2.44
CA HIS A 89 2.60 8.43 -1.07
C HIS A 89 4.07 8.87 -0.97
N PRO A 90 4.37 10.16 -1.20
CA PRO A 90 5.72 10.69 -1.05
C PRO A 90 6.09 10.73 0.43
N GLY A 91 6.67 9.64 0.96
CA GLY A 91 7.01 9.57 2.39
C GLY A 91 7.31 8.21 2.99
N SER A 92 7.14 7.09 2.28
CA SER A 92 7.69 5.81 2.77
C SER A 92 9.18 5.72 2.40
N PRO A 93 10.10 5.52 3.35
CA PRO A 93 11.52 5.41 3.06
C PRO A 93 11.79 4.12 2.30
N ALA A 94 11.75 4.19 0.97
CA ALA A 94 12.47 3.25 0.14
C ALA A 94 13.96 3.63 0.21
N GLY A 95 14.71 2.97 1.10
CA GLY A 95 16.17 2.94 0.99
C GLY A 95 16.93 3.10 2.31
N SER A 96 17.10 2.01 3.04
CA SER A 96 18.45 1.74 3.54
C SER A 96 19.33 1.40 2.33
N ARG A 97 20.36 2.22 2.13
CA ARG A 97 21.40 2.12 1.10
C ARG A 97 22.52 1.16 1.61
N PRO A 98 23.43 0.75 0.71
CA PRO A 98 23.69 -0.64 0.27
C PRO A 98 23.88 -1.70 1.36
#